data_AF-A0A7S2EYE8-F1
#
_entry.id   AF-A0A7S2EYE8-F1
#
_cell.length_a   1.000
_cell.length_b   1.000
_cell.length_c   1.000
_cell.angle_alpha   90.00
_cell.angle_beta   90.00
_cell.angle_gamma   90.00
#
_symmetry.space_group_name_H-M   'P 1'
#
loop_
_entity.id
_entity.type
_entity.pdbx_description
1 polymer ?
#
loop_
_entity_poly.entity_id
_entity_poly.type
_entity_poly.pdbx_seq_one_letter_code
_entity_poly.pdbx_strand_id
1 'polypeptide(L)'
;DLDVDRLVRTVASGRVYRQDDFLSESEVVAMLNEIETLRSRGMFEASGLSDTNRGRNQGFDGVADRQVCAVPWWKDALSGEEGDDKDDGVVGSNAKDEKEEEEEEEEYEEAAEERLRSAIRDRLARKLRLALSSILNRPTMSDPTLAHECYYSRSTPGASLKRHMDERHEETKGPRGWLLPSRRSISWLVYLSDADWDVGSNGGQLISFPQAKFEGMRPGIVEAGCHDGNL
;
A
#
# COMPACT_ATOMS: atom_id res chain seq x y z
N ASP A 1 14.80 8.70 0.77
CA ASP A 1 13.98 9.76 1.41
C ASP A 1 13.03 10.42 0.41
N LEU A 2 11.91 10.95 0.91
CA LEU A 2 10.94 11.67 0.08
C LEU A 2 11.49 13.06 -0.30
N ASP A 3 11.38 13.42 -1.57
CA ASP A 3 11.54 14.82 -2.00
C ASP A 3 10.28 15.61 -1.61
N VAL A 4 10.26 16.08 -0.35
CA VAL A 4 9.12 16.76 0.28
C VAL A 4 8.69 17.98 -0.52
N ASP A 5 9.64 18.76 -1.01
CA ASP A 5 9.39 19.97 -1.78
C ASP A 5 8.69 19.67 -3.10
N ARG A 6 9.18 18.66 -3.83
CA ARG A 6 8.54 18.21 -5.07
C ARG A 6 7.18 17.58 -4.79
N LEU A 7 7.05 16.81 -3.72
CA LEU A 7 5.78 16.20 -3.29
C LEU A 7 4.73 17.27 -3.06
N VAL A 8 5.03 18.26 -2.22
CA VAL A 8 4.11 19.35 -1.89
C VAL A 8 3.71 20.11 -3.15
N ARG A 9 4.67 20.58 -3.96
CA ARG A 9 4.35 21.32 -5.19
C ARG A 9 3.50 20.50 -6.16
N THR A 10 3.80 19.21 -6.31
CA THR A 10 3.08 18.34 -7.26
C THR A 10 1.65 18.08 -6.79
N VAL A 11 1.47 17.61 -5.56
CA VAL A 11 0.15 17.30 -4.99
C VAL A 11 -0.72 18.54 -4.98
N ALA A 12 -0.16 19.66 -4.55
CA ALA A 12 -0.90 20.89 -4.41
C ALA A 12 -1.32 21.48 -5.78
N SER A 13 -0.59 21.18 -6.86
CA SER A 13 -1.00 21.49 -8.25
C SER A 13 -2.08 20.56 -8.82
N GLY A 14 -2.64 19.66 -8.01
CA GLY A 14 -3.64 18.67 -8.44
C GLY A 14 -3.06 17.53 -9.27
N ARG A 15 -1.75 17.25 -9.13
CA ARG A 15 -1.02 16.20 -9.87
C ARG A 15 -0.60 15.07 -8.96
N VAL A 16 -0.32 13.92 -9.56
CA VAL A 16 0.22 12.74 -8.87
C VAL A 16 1.71 12.90 -8.67
N TYR A 17 2.17 12.77 -7.42
CA TYR A 17 3.59 12.68 -7.08
C TYR A 17 4.11 11.27 -7.30
N ARG A 18 5.32 11.15 -7.86
CA ARG A 18 6.03 9.88 -8.07
C ARG A 18 7.39 9.96 -7.39
N GLN A 19 7.69 8.94 -6.59
CA GLN A 19 9.01 8.67 -6.02
C GLN A 19 9.54 7.39 -6.64
N ASP A 20 10.70 7.48 -7.28
CA ASP A 20 11.44 6.31 -7.77
C ASP A 20 12.27 5.71 -6.63
N ASP A 21 12.56 4.42 -6.75
CA ASP A 21 13.43 3.67 -5.83
C ASP A 21 13.02 3.83 -4.35
N PHE A 22 11.71 3.81 -4.09
CA PHE A 22 11.17 3.98 -2.74
C PHE A 22 11.48 2.80 -1.82
N LEU A 23 11.56 1.59 -2.38
CA LEU A 23 12.03 0.38 -1.72
C LEU A 23 13.37 -0.03 -2.37
N SER A 24 14.28 -0.62 -1.59
CA SER A 24 15.45 -1.32 -2.14
C SER A 24 15.04 -2.61 -2.86
N GLU A 25 15.93 -3.16 -3.68
CA GLU A 25 15.71 -4.44 -4.36
C GLU A 25 15.40 -5.58 -3.37
N SER A 26 16.16 -5.67 -2.28
CA SER A 26 15.91 -6.66 -1.22
C SER A 26 14.54 -6.51 -0.56
N GLU A 27 14.08 -5.27 -0.35
CA GLU A 27 12.75 -5.00 0.19
C GLU A 27 11.65 -5.36 -0.80
N VAL A 28 11.86 -5.13 -2.11
CA VAL A 28 10.93 -5.57 -3.16
C VAL A 28 10.81 -7.09 -3.16
N VAL A 29 11.93 -7.83 -3.12
CA VAL A 29 11.94 -9.30 -3.08
C VAL A 29 11.21 -9.81 -1.83
N ALA A 30 11.49 -9.24 -0.65
CA ALA A 30 10.81 -9.63 0.58
C ALA A 30 9.29 -9.46 0.51
N MET A 31 8.81 -8.36 -0.08
CA MET A 31 7.38 -8.09 -0.26
C MET A 31 6.74 -9.02 -1.30
N LEU A 32 7.45 -9.33 -2.40
CA LEU A 32 6.98 -10.29 -3.40
C LEU A 32 6.86 -11.71 -2.81
N ASN A 33 7.81 -12.14 -1.98
CA ASN A 33 7.77 -13.41 -1.27
C ASN A 33 6.59 -13.48 -0.29
N GLU A 34 6.29 -12.39 0.43
CA GLU A 34 5.11 -12.30 1.29
C GLU A 34 3.81 -12.42 0.47
N ILE A 35 3.71 -11.69 -0.65
CA ILE A 35 2.56 -11.76 -1.57
C ILE A 35 2.35 -13.19 -2.09
N GLU A 36 3.42 -13.87 -2.50
CA GLU A 36 3.35 -15.26 -2.99
C GLU A 36 2.93 -16.23 -1.88
N THR A 37 3.43 -16.03 -0.66
CA THR A 37 3.01 -16.82 0.51
C THR A 37 1.52 -16.63 0.82
N LEU A 38 1.02 -15.39 0.80
CA LEU A 38 -0.40 -15.11 1.00
C LEU A 38 -1.26 -15.72 -0.13
N ARG A 39 -0.73 -15.69 -1.35
CA ARG A 39 -1.39 -16.30 -2.51
C ARG A 39 -1.48 -17.83 -2.40
N SER A 40 -0.38 -18.50 -2.04
CA SER A 40 -0.35 -19.96 -1.90
C SER A 40 -1.28 -20.43 -0.77
N ARG A 41 -1.53 -19.58 0.23
CA ARG A 41 -2.52 -19.78 1.30
C ARG A 41 -3.96 -19.46 0.89
N GLY A 42 -4.21 -18.97 -0.33
CA GLY A 42 -5.55 -18.64 -0.81
C GLY A 42 -6.16 -17.37 -0.22
N MET A 43 -5.32 -16.45 0.27
CA MET A 43 -5.78 -15.19 0.90
C MET A 43 -6.21 -14.11 -0.11
N PHE A 44 -5.93 -14.33 -1.41
CA PHE A 44 -6.31 -13.41 -2.48
C PHE A 44 -7.72 -13.71 -2.99
N GLU A 45 -8.52 -12.67 -3.14
CA GLU A 45 -9.88 -12.73 -3.66
C GLU A 45 -9.99 -11.95 -4.97
N ALA A 46 -10.90 -12.38 -5.86
CA ALA A 46 -11.18 -11.64 -7.07
C ALA A 46 -11.81 -10.27 -6.72
N SER A 47 -11.25 -9.21 -7.25
CA SER A 47 -11.74 -7.84 -7.08
C SER A 47 -12.78 -7.53 -8.14
N GLY A 48 -14.02 -7.30 -7.72
CA GLY A 48 -15.09 -6.97 -8.65
C GLY A 48 -14.99 -5.60 -9.35
N LEU A 49 -13.85 -4.93 -9.20
CA LEU A 49 -13.51 -3.72 -9.94
C LEU A 49 -12.84 -4.01 -11.29
N SER A 50 -12.38 -5.24 -11.56
CA SER A 50 -11.91 -5.61 -12.90
C SER A 50 -13.08 -5.97 -13.81
N ASP A 51 -13.07 -5.40 -15.01
CA ASP A 51 -14.15 -5.56 -15.99
C ASP A 51 -13.69 -6.47 -17.13
N THR A 52 -13.42 -7.74 -16.80
CA THR A 52 -13.15 -8.76 -17.82
C THR A 52 -14.45 -9.39 -18.34
N ASN A 53 -15.55 -9.32 -17.58
CA ASN A 53 -16.84 -9.92 -17.94
C ASN A 53 -17.68 -9.06 -18.90
N ARG A 54 -17.75 -9.49 -20.16
CA ARG A 54 -18.71 -8.97 -21.14
C ARG A 54 -20.05 -9.71 -21.02
N GLY A 55 -21.00 -9.25 -20.21
CA GLY A 55 -22.35 -9.85 -20.20
C GLY A 55 -23.21 -9.60 -18.95
N ARG A 56 -24.40 -10.25 -18.89
CA ARG A 56 -25.35 -10.18 -17.76
C ARG A 56 -25.02 -11.08 -16.56
N ASN A 57 -24.01 -11.96 -16.68
CA ASN A 57 -23.54 -12.81 -15.58
C ASN A 57 -22.26 -12.21 -15.00
N GLN A 58 -22.35 -11.61 -13.81
CA GLN A 58 -21.22 -11.03 -13.07
C GLN A 58 -20.42 -12.12 -12.32
N GLY A 59 -19.97 -13.15 -13.03
CA GLY A 59 -19.17 -14.22 -12.42
C GLY A 59 -17.70 -13.87 -12.45
N PHE A 60 -17.11 -13.41 -11.35
CA PHE A 60 -15.68 -13.10 -11.30
C PHE A 60 -14.83 -14.32 -11.70
N ASP A 61 -13.92 -14.11 -12.63
CA ASP A 61 -12.94 -15.12 -13.03
C ASP A 61 -11.70 -14.93 -12.14
N GLY A 62 -11.55 -15.79 -11.13
CA GLY A 62 -10.41 -15.74 -10.23
C GLY A 62 -9.03 -15.85 -10.90
N VAL A 63 -8.96 -16.23 -12.19
CA VAL A 63 -7.74 -16.32 -13.00
C VAL A 63 -7.54 -15.09 -13.88
N ALA A 64 -8.60 -14.53 -14.46
CA ALA A 64 -8.52 -13.39 -15.38
C ALA A 64 -8.73 -12.03 -14.70
N ASP A 65 -9.37 -12.01 -13.54
CA ASP A 65 -9.66 -10.78 -12.80
C ASP A 65 -8.49 -10.32 -11.95
N ARG A 66 -8.52 -9.02 -11.65
CA ARG A 66 -7.65 -8.41 -10.65
C ARG A 66 -7.90 -9.10 -9.31
N GLN A 67 -6.85 -9.47 -8.61
CA GLN A 67 -6.96 -10.04 -7.27
C GLN A 67 -6.52 -9.02 -6.23
N VAL A 68 -7.13 -9.07 -5.05
CA VAL A 68 -6.77 -8.25 -3.89
C VAL A 68 -6.64 -9.12 -2.65
N CYS A 69 -5.75 -8.73 -1.74
CA CYS A 69 -5.58 -9.34 -0.44
C CYS A 69 -5.43 -8.22 0.59
N ALA A 70 -6.31 -8.18 1.60
CA ALA A 70 -6.10 -7.29 2.73
C ALA A 70 -4.75 -7.61 3.40
N VAL A 71 -3.98 -6.58 3.76
CA VAL A 71 -2.67 -6.78 4.37
C VAL A 71 -2.86 -7.22 5.83
N PRO A 72 -2.44 -8.43 6.24
CA PRO A 72 -2.73 -8.96 7.57
C PRO A 72 -2.11 -8.13 8.70
N TRP A 73 -0.89 -7.64 8.48
CA TRP A 73 -0.11 -6.88 9.47
C TRP A 73 -0.52 -5.41 9.57
N TRP A 74 -1.45 -4.93 8.72
CA TRP A 74 -1.74 -3.50 8.60
C TRP A 74 -2.25 -2.90 9.91
N LYS A 75 -3.18 -3.60 10.57
CA LYS A 75 -3.82 -3.10 11.79
C LYS A 75 -2.81 -2.96 12.94
N ASP A 76 -1.95 -3.95 13.10
CA ASP A 76 -0.94 -3.99 14.17
C ASP A 76 0.14 -2.94 13.91
N ALA A 77 0.55 -2.78 12.64
CA ALA A 77 1.50 -1.75 12.25
C ALA A 77 0.95 -0.31 12.43
N LEU A 78 -0.37 -0.12 12.45
CA LEU A 78 -0.98 1.19 12.74
C LEU A 78 -0.95 1.52 14.23
N SER A 79 -1.22 0.54 15.11
CA SER A 79 -1.23 0.75 16.56
C SER A 79 0.17 0.93 17.13
N GLY A 80 1.20 0.43 16.45
CA GLY A 80 2.56 0.41 16.96
C GLY A 80 2.73 -0.57 18.12
N GLU A 81 1.77 -1.48 18.29
CA GLU A 81 1.93 -2.68 19.11
C GLU A 81 2.83 -3.64 18.30
N GLU A 82 4.13 -3.36 18.28
CA GLU A 82 5.11 -4.37 17.93
C GLU A 82 4.86 -5.54 18.89
N GLY A 83 4.67 -6.74 18.34
CA GLY A 83 4.57 -7.94 19.18
C GLY A 83 5.79 -7.96 20.09
N ASP A 84 5.57 -8.01 21.40
CA ASP A 84 6.63 -8.20 22.40
C ASP A 84 7.36 -9.50 22.05
N ASP A 85 8.42 -9.40 21.25
CA ASP A 85 9.41 -10.45 21.10
C ASP A 85 10.10 -10.58 22.46
N LYS A 86 9.57 -11.50 23.26
CA LYS A 86 10.23 -11.94 24.49
C LYS A 86 11.52 -12.64 24.08
N ASP A 87 12.60 -11.88 24.19
CA ASP A 87 13.98 -12.32 24.17
C ASP A 87 14.20 -13.29 25.36
N ASP A 88 13.82 -14.55 25.17
CA ASP A 88 14.14 -15.63 26.11
C ASP A 88 15.61 -16.01 25.88
N GLY A 89 16.51 -15.22 26.46
CA GLY A 89 17.94 -15.43 26.39
C GLY A 89 18.34 -16.83 26.88
N VAL A 90 18.86 -17.65 25.96
CA VAL A 90 19.50 -18.93 26.27
C VAL A 90 20.99 -18.83 25.91
N VAL A 91 21.81 -18.71 26.96
CA VAL A 91 23.27 -18.83 26.86
C VAL A 91 23.64 -20.27 27.20
N GLY A 92 24.13 -21.01 26.21
CA GLY A 92 24.66 -22.35 26.38
C GLY A 92 25.71 -22.68 25.32
N SER A 93 26.98 -22.37 25.61
CA SER A 93 28.12 -22.72 24.76
C SER A 93 28.56 -24.17 25.00
N ASN A 94 28.36 -25.05 24.02
CA ASN A 94 29.04 -26.33 23.88
C ASN A 94 29.44 -26.53 22.41
N ALA A 95 30.49 -27.30 22.17
CA ALA A 95 31.02 -27.60 20.84
C ALA A 95 29.94 -28.26 19.98
N LYS A 96 29.57 -27.59 18.88
CA LYS A 96 28.45 -27.94 18.00
C LYS A 96 28.85 -29.00 16.97
N ASP A 97 27.93 -29.92 16.70
CA ASP A 97 27.98 -30.85 15.56
C ASP A 97 27.75 -30.06 14.25
N GLU A 98 28.31 -30.48 13.11
CA GLU A 98 28.17 -29.80 11.80
C GLU A 98 26.69 -29.57 11.40
N LYS A 99 25.77 -30.39 11.89
CA LYS A 99 24.32 -30.25 11.67
C LYS A 99 23.70 -29.08 12.45
N GLU A 100 24.24 -28.76 13.63
CA GLU A 100 23.78 -27.63 14.45
C GLU A 100 24.25 -26.27 13.88
N GLU A 101 25.28 -26.26 13.04
CA GLU A 101 25.73 -25.04 12.33
C GLU A 101 24.78 -24.69 11.18
N GLU A 102 24.33 -25.66 10.38
CA GLU A 102 23.36 -25.43 9.29
C GLU A 102 22.00 -24.93 9.82
N GLU A 103 21.47 -25.54 10.90
CA GLU A 103 20.21 -25.12 11.52
C GLU A 103 20.30 -23.70 12.11
N GLU A 104 21.47 -23.31 12.64
CA GLU A 104 21.70 -21.96 13.16
C GLU A 104 21.79 -20.92 12.04
N GLU A 105 22.45 -21.23 10.91
CA GLU A 105 22.49 -20.34 9.75
C GLU A 105 21.07 -20.07 9.17
N GLU A 106 20.24 -21.11 9.04
CA GLU A 106 18.85 -20.95 8.58
C GLU A 106 18.02 -20.05 9.53
N GLU A 107 18.17 -20.22 10.85
CA GLU A 107 17.48 -19.39 11.85
C GLU A 107 17.92 -17.92 11.75
N TYR A 108 19.21 -17.66 11.55
CA TYR A 108 19.73 -16.31 11.38
C TYR A 108 19.19 -15.63 10.11
N GLU A 109 19.08 -16.36 9.00
CA GLU A 109 18.52 -15.85 7.74
C GLU A 109 17.03 -15.52 7.90
N GLU A 110 16.24 -16.41 8.51
CA GLU A 110 14.82 -16.18 8.75
C GLU A 110 14.59 -14.96 9.66
N ALA A 111 15.38 -14.84 10.74
CA ALA A 111 15.32 -13.68 11.63
C ALA A 111 15.70 -12.37 10.93
N ALA A 112 16.69 -12.41 10.01
CA ALA A 112 17.07 -11.25 9.22
C ALA A 112 15.97 -10.84 8.23
N GLU A 113 15.32 -11.80 7.58
CA GLU A 113 14.17 -11.54 6.71
C GLU A 113 12.99 -10.92 7.48
N GLU A 114 12.65 -11.43 8.66
CA GLU A 114 11.54 -10.89 9.44
C GLU A 114 11.84 -9.47 9.93
N ARG A 115 13.08 -9.18 10.35
CA ARG A 115 13.50 -7.80 10.66
C ARG A 115 13.35 -6.88 9.45
N LEU A 116 13.70 -7.34 8.26
CA LEU A 116 13.53 -6.57 7.02
C LEU A 116 12.05 -6.31 6.74
N ARG A 117 11.19 -7.33 6.83
CA ARG A 117 9.74 -7.19 6.66
C ARG A 117 9.14 -6.22 7.68
N SER A 118 9.49 -6.37 8.95
CA SER A 118 9.06 -5.47 10.02
C SER A 118 9.46 -4.01 9.73
N ALA A 119 10.70 -3.78 9.29
CA ALA A 119 11.17 -2.44 8.91
C ALA A 119 10.37 -1.83 7.73
N ILE A 120 10.00 -2.64 6.72
CA ILE A 120 9.16 -2.20 5.60
C ILE A 120 7.76 -1.82 6.10
N ARG A 121 7.15 -2.66 6.95
CA ARG A 121 5.82 -2.45 7.53
C ARG A 121 5.77 -1.15 8.32
N ASP A 122 6.73 -0.94 9.21
CA ASP A 122 6.86 0.30 10.00
C ASP A 122 7.04 1.53 9.09
N ARG A 123 7.88 1.41 8.05
CA ARG A 123 8.11 2.50 7.10
C ARG A 123 6.83 2.88 6.35
N LEU A 124 6.06 1.90 5.88
CA LEU A 124 4.84 2.12 5.10
C LEU A 124 3.65 2.56 5.98
N ALA A 125 3.34 1.82 7.04
CA ALA A 125 2.13 2.02 7.83
C ALA A 125 2.23 3.22 8.77
N ARG A 126 3.41 3.47 9.34
CA ARG A 126 3.59 4.48 10.37
C ARG A 126 4.41 5.66 9.88
N LYS A 127 5.67 5.47 9.51
CA LYS A 127 6.57 6.59 9.17
C LYS A 127 6.05 7.40 7.98
N LEU A 128 5.72 6.74 6.86
CA LEU A 128 5.20 7.41 5.66
C LEU A 128 3.85 8.09 5.96
N ARG A 129 2.92 7.39 6.60
CA ARG A 129 1.60 7.93 6.95
C ARG A 129 1.71 9.19 7.82
N LEU A 130 2.53 9.16 8.88
CA LEU A 130 2.74 10.30 9.76
C LEU A 130 3.45 11.46 9.06
N ALA A 131 4.44 11.15 8.20
CA ALA A 131 5.10 12.16 7.38
C ALA A 131 4.10 12.85 6.43
N LEU A 132 3.28 12.09 5.70
CA LEU A 132 2.25 12.64 4.81
C LEU A 132 1.18 13.43 5.57
N SER A 133 0.77 12.94 6.74
CA SER A 133 -0.15 13.66 7.65
C SER A 133 0.38 15.06 7.97
N SER A 134 1.67 15.17 8.28
CA SER A 134 2.32 16.45 8.59
C SER A 134 2.50 17.31 7.34
N ILE A 135 3.10 16.77 6.29
CA ILE A 135 3.46 17.48 5.05
C ILE A 135 2.23 18.06 4.35
N LEU A 136 1.13 17.30 4.31
CA LEU A 136 -0.09 17.66 3.60
C LEU A 136 -1.14 18.31 4.51
N ASN A 137 -0.82 18.54 5.79
CA ASN A 137 -1.73 19.06 6.81
C ASN A 137 -3.06 18.26 6.85
N ARG A 138 -2.93 16.95 7.10
CA ARG A 138 -4.04 15.99 7.16
C ARG A 138 -4.02 15.23 8.49
N PRO A 139 -4.36 15.89 9.62
CA PRO A 139 -4.18 15.31 10.95
C PRO A 139 -4.94 13.99 11.17
N THR A 140 -6.07 13.77 10.49
CA THR A 140 -6.81 12.49 10.55
C THR A 140 -6.01 11.30 10.02
N MET A 141 -5.02 11.51 9.15
CA MET A 141 -4.11 10.44 8.74
C MET A 141 -3.27 9.92 9.90
N SER A 142 -3.02 10.73 10.93
CA SER A 142 -2.21 10.33 12.08
C SER A 142 -2.97 9.46 13.08
N ASP A 143 -4.30 9.48 13.08
CA ASP A 143 -5.14 8.75 14.02
C ASP A 143 -5.28 7.27 13.61
N PRO A 144 -4.66 6.31 14.32
CA PRO A 144 -4.69 4.89 13.95
C PRO A 144 -6.06 4.24 14.16
N THR A 145 -7.01 4.92 14.83
CA THR A 145 -8.35 4.40 15.11
C THR A 145 -9.32 4.61 13.95
N LEU A 146 -8.94 5.42 12.96
CA LEU A 146 -9.72 5.63 11.75
C LEU A 146 -9.53 4.50 10.74
N ALA A 147 -10.46 4.39 9.79
CA ALA A 147 -10.47 3.37 8.75
C ALA A 147 -9.40 3.63 7.67
N HIS A 148 -8.14 3.38 8.00
CA HIS A 148 -7.07 3.30 7.01
C HIS A 148 -7.06 1.91 6.38
N GLU A 149 -6.98 1.85 5.05
CA GLU A 149 -6.98 0.58 4.33
C GLU A 149 -5.63 0.36 3.65
N CYS A 150 -5.15 -0.88 3.71
CA CYS A 150 -4.01 -1.35 2.93
C CYS A 150 -4.32 -2.76 2.40
N TYR A 151 -4.07 -2.96 1.12
CA TYR A 151 -4.26 -4.25 0.48
C TYR A 151 -3.19 -4.44 -0.61
N TYR A 152 -2.75 -5.68 -0.78
CA TYR A 152 -2.01 -6.07 -1.97
C TYR A 152 -2.98 -6.18 -3.14
N SER A 153 -2.51 -5.76 -4.31
CA SER A 153 -3.28 -5.89 -5.54
C SER A 153 -2.40 -6.49 -6.62
N ARG A 154 -2.96 -7.49 -7.31
CA ARG A 154 -2.32 -8.17 -8.43
C ARG A 154 -3.21 -8.09 -9.65
N SER A 155 -2.62 -7.71 -10.77
CA SER A 155 -3.27 -7.76 -12.08
C SER A 155 -2.71 -8.93 -12.87
N THR A 156 -3.59 -9.78 -13.39
CA THR A 156 -3.22 -10.86 -14.30
C THR A 156 -3.09 -10.32 -15.73
N PRO A 157 -2.41 -11.04 -16.64
CA PRO A 157 -2.28 -10.59 -18.03
C PRO A 157 -3.64 -10.29 -18.67
N GLY A 158 -3.78 -9.08 -19.22
CA GLY A 158 -5.04 -8.60 -19.83
C GLY A 158 -6.04 -7.97 -18.85
N ALA A 159 -5.82 -8.09 -17.53
CA ALA A 159 -6.63 -7.38 -16.55
C ALA A 159 -6.44 -5.86 -16.71
N SER A 160 -7.54 -5.12 -16.63
CA SER A 160 -7.51 -3.67 -16.66
C SER A 160 -8.54 -3.09 -15.70
N LEU A 161 -8.24 -1.89 -15.21
CA LEU A 161 -9.14 -1.13 -14.37
C LEU A 161 -9.61 0.08 -15.17
N LYS A 162 -10.93 0.17 -15.38
CA LYS A 162 -11.52 1.30 -16.10
C LYS A 162 -11.25 2.60 -15.36
N ARG A 163 -11.31 3.72 -16.10
CA ARG A 163 -11.27 5.06 -15.50
C ARG A 163 -12.30 5.16 -14.38
N HIS A 164 -11.84 5.48 -13.18
CA HIS A 164 -12.66 5.63 -11.98
C HIS A 164 -12.04 6.70 -11.06
N MET A 165 -12.72 6.96 -9.95
CA MET A 165 -12.17 7.68 -8.80
C MET A 165 -12.25 6.73 -7.61
N ASP A 166 -11.19 6.68 -6.80
CA ASP A 166 -11.12 5.80 -5.62
C ASP A 166 -12.22 6.15 -4.61
N GLU A 167 -12.43 7.45 -4.37
CA GLU A 167 -13.56 7.95 -3.59
C GLU A 167 -14.62 8.57 -4.49
N ARG A 168 -15.89 8.24 -4.24
CA ARG A 168 -17.04 8.91 -4.86
C ARG A 168 -17.81 9.64 -3.77
N HIS A 169 -18.21 10.88 -4.04
CA HIS A 169 -18.97 11.71 -3.10
C HIS A 169 -20.10 10.93 -2.42
N GLU A 170 -20.17 11.02 -1.10
CA GLU A 170 -21.15 10.32 -0.24
C GLU A 170 -22.59 10.59 -0.65
N GLU A 171 -22.85 11.79 -1.16
CA GLU A 171 -24.15 12.24 -1.68
C GLU A 171 -24.67 11.37 -2.84
N THR A 172 -23.77 10.67 -3.53
CA THR A 172 -24.12 9.75 -4.63
C THR A 172 -24.37 8.31 -4.16
N LYS A 173 -24.11 7.99 -2.88
CA LYS A 173 -24.27 6.63 -2.31
C LYS A 173 -25.70 6.35 -1.79
N GLY A 174 -26.63 7.30 -1.93
CA GLY A 174 -28.06 7.13 -1.65
C GLY A 174 -28.42 6.96 -0.16
N PRO A 175 -29.61 6.43 0.18
CA PRO A 175 -30.09 6.28 1.57
C PRO A 175 -29.25 5.33 2.45
N ARG A 176 -28.27 4.63 1.86
CA ARG A 176 -27.31 3.76 2.56
C ARG A 176 -25.96 4.47 2.77
N GLY A 177 -25.94 5.80 2.68
CA GLY A 177 -24.76 6.61 2.98
C GLY A 177 -24.21 6.28 4.37
N TRP A 178 -22.88 6.39 4.49
CA TRP A 178 -22.16 6.11 5.72
C TRP A 178 -22.69 6.99 6.87
N LEU A 179 -22.76 6.42 8.08
CA LEU A 179 -23.30 7.08 9.28
C LEU A 179 -22.45 8.30 9.71
N LEU A 180 -21.19 8.34 9.25
CA LEU A 180 -20.22 9.40 9.48
C LEU A 180 -19.56 9.75 8.14
N PRO A 181 -19.29 11.02 7.86
CA PRO A 181 -18.50 11.38 6.69
C PRO A 181 -17.06 10.94 6.95
N SER A 182 -16.63 9.87 6.30
CA SER A 182 -15.24 9.45 6.31
C SER A 182 -14.81 9.31 4.86
N ARG A 183 -13.95 10.24 4.43
CA ARG A 183 -13.44 10.27 3.06
C ARG A 183 -12.00 9.82 3.02
N ARG A 184 -11.68 8.96 2.07
CA ARG A 184 -10.27 8.69 1.72
C ARG A 184 -9.69 9.97 1.13
N SER A 185 -8.85 10.64 1.91
CA SER A 185 -8.27 11.93 1.51
C SER A 185 -7.06 11.76 0.60
N ILE A 186 -6.29 10.67 0.77
CA ILE A 186 -5.07 10.37 0.04
C ILE A 186 -5.02 8.87 -0.26
N SER A 187 -4.53 8.52 -1.45
CA SER A 187 -4.14 7.16 -1.81
C SER A 187 -2.69 7.20 -2.29
N TRP A 188 -1.88 6.25 -1.83
CA TRP A 188 -0.54 6.01 -2.36
C TRP A 188 -0.43 4.56 -2.83
N LEU A 189 0.37 4.36 -3.87
CA LEU A 189 0.60 3.06 -4.48
C LEU A 189 2.09 2.79 -4.45
N VAL A 190 2.46 1.57 -4.07
CA VAL A 190 3.83 1.07 -4.19
C VAL A 190 3.80 -0.03 -5.24
N TYR A 191 4.49 0.21 -6.35
CA TYR A 191 4.59 -0.76 -7.43
C TYR A 191 5.71 -1.75 -7.13
N LEU A 192 5.36 -3.03 -7.11
CA LEU A 192 6.29 -4.15 -6.99
C LEU A 192 6.28 -4.85 -8.35
N SER A 193 7.13 -4.38 -9.26
CA SER A 193 7.25 -4.93 -10.62
C SER A 193 8.58 -5.63 -10.79
N ASP A 194 8.62 -6.62 -11.68
CA ASP A 194 9.86 -7.31 -12.05
C ASP A 194 10.88 -6.31 -12.62
N ALA A 195 12.17 -6.60 -12.44
CA ALA A 195 13.26 -5.69 -12.81
C ALA A 195 13.30 -5.38 -14.32
N ASP A 196 12.75 -6.27 -15.16
CA ASP A 196 12.65 -6.14 -16.61
C ASP A 196 11.30 -5.60 -17.08
N TRP A 197 10.41 -5.19 -16.17
CA TRP A 197 9.12 -4.63 -16.54
C TRP A 197 9.28 -3.33 -17.34
N ASP A 198 8.65 -3.28 -18.51
CA ASP A 198 8.56 -2.09 -19.33
C ASP A 198 7.16 -1.89 -19.89
N VAL A 199 6.78 -0.62 -20.07
CA VAL A 199 5.43 -0.26 -20.52
C VAL A 199 5.11 -0.72 -21.95
N GLY A 200 6.12 -0.82 -22.81
CA GLY A 200 5.95 -1.21 -24.21
C GLY A 200 5.67 -2.70 -24.36
N SER A 201 6.37 -3.54 -23.60
CA SER A 201 6.22 -5.00 -23.64
C SER A 201 5.11 -5.50 -22.71
N ASN A 202 4.98 -4.92 -21.52
CA ASN A 202 4.10 -5.45 -20.46
C ASN A 202 2.79 -4.66 -20.30
N GLY A 203 2.71 -3.41 -20.76
CA GLY A 203 1.53 -2.56 -20.56
C GLY A 203 1.35 -2.15 -19.09
N GLY A 204 0.13 -2.27 -18.54
CA GLY A 204 -0.11 -2.11 -17.09
C GLY A 204 0.07 -0.72 -16.47
N GLN A 205 0.38 0.31 -17.27
CA GLN A 205 0.61 1.67 -16.77
C GLN A 205 -0.64 2.28 -16.10
N LEU A 206 -0.42 3.00 -14.99
CA LEU A 206 -1.44 3.88 -14.41
C LEU A 206 -1.55 5.16 -15.23
N ILE A 207 -2.74 5.43 -15.75
CA ILE A 207 -3.05 6.68 -16.44
C ILE A 207 -3.88 7.56 -15.50
N SER A 208 -3.29 8.67 -15.06
CA SER A 208 -4.00 9.69 -14.29
C SER A 208 -4.53 10.80 -15.18
N PHE A 209 -5.72 11.30 -14.85
CA PHE A 209 -6.36 12.42 -15.54
C PHE A 209 -6.53 13.57 -14.54
N PRO A 210 -5.78 14.68 -14.68
CA PRO A 210 -5.91 15.80 -13.76
C PRO A 210 -7.32 16.40 -13.84
N GLN A 211 -7.76 17.04 -12.75
CA GLN A 211 -9.05 17.73 -12.74
C GLN A 211 -9.06 18.88 -13.78
N ALA A 212 -10.18 19.03 -14.48
CA ALA A 212 -10.29 19.90 -15.65
C ALA A 212 -10.20 21.42 -15.35
N LYS A 213 -10.16 21.84 -14.09
CA LYS A 213 -10.01 23.23 -13.66
C LYS A 213 -9.30 23.29 -12.31
N PHE A 214 -8.03 23.67 -12.28
CA PHE A 214 -7.36 24.11 -11.05
C PHE A 214 -6.74 25.48 -11.32
N GLU A 215 -7.55 26.52 -11.19
CA GLU A 215 -7.12 27.91 -11.31
C GLU A 215 -6.45 28.35 -9.99
N GLY A 216 -5.20 27.91 -9.81
CA GLY A 216 -4.23 28.51 -8.89
C GLY A 216 -4.50 28.36 -7.38
N MET A 217 -3.60 27.64 -6.70
CA MET A 217 -3.41 27.82 -5.26
C MET A 217 -3.07 29.28 -4.93
N ARG A 218 -3.61 29.78 -3.81
CA ARG A 218 -3.06 30.99 -3.19
C ARG A 218 -1.62 30.69 -2.72
N PRO A 219 -0.65 31.60 -2.92
CA PRO A 219 0.70 31.41 -2.39
C PRO A 219 0.67 31.17 -0.88
N GLY A 220 1.26 30.06 -0.43
CA GLY A 220 1.37 29.72 1.00
C GLY A 220 0.30 28.78 1.56
N ILE A 221 -0.66 28.31 0.76
CA ILE A 221 -1.68 27.34 1.20
C ILE A 221 -1.69 26.12 0.26
N VAL A 222 -1.33 24.96 0.79
CA VAL A 222 -1.48 23.66 0.11
C VAL A 222 -2.91 23.18 0.30
N GLU A 223 -3.83 23.73 -0.48
CA GLU A 223 -5.22 23.28 -0.54
C GLU A 223 -5.37 22.17 -1.59
N ALA A 224 -4.72 21.03 -1.35
CA ALA A 224 -5.03 19.80 -2.10
C ALA A 224 -6.40 19.27 -1.64
N GLY A 225 -7.49 19.84 -2.17
CA GLY A 225 -8.85 19.43 -1.83
C GLY A 225 -9.28 19.69 -0.38
N CYS A 226 -8.74 20.75 0.25
CA CYS A 226 -9.23 21.20 1.56
C CYS A 226 -10.38 22.19 1.35
N HIS A 227 -11.59 21.84 1.79
CA HIS A 227 -12.57 22.85 2.20
C HIS A 227 -12.58 22.83 3.73
N ASP A 228 -12.08 23.90 4.36
CA ASP A 228 -12.24 24.28 5.78
C ASP A 228 -12.44 23.14 6.79
N GLY A 229 -11.45 22.24 6.91
CA GLY A 229 -11.32 21.33 8.04
C GLY A 229 -12.42 20.27 8.21
N ASN A 230 -13.36 20.18 7.27
CA ASN A 230 -14.43 19.18 7.25
C ASN A 230 -14.66 18.71 5.83
N LEU A 231 -14.27 17.46 5.55
CA LEU A 231 -15.10 16.57 4.74
C LEU A 231 -15.06 15.19 5.38
#